data_AF-A0A4R3Z061-F1
#
_entry.id   AF-A0A4R3Z061-F1
#
_cell.length_a   1.000
_cell.length_b   1.000
_cell.length_c   1.000
_cell.angle_alpha   90.00
_cell.angle_beta   90.00
_cell.angle_gamma   90.00
#
_symmetry.space_group_name_H-M   'P 1'
#
loop_
_entity.id
_entity.type
_entity.pdbx_description
1 polymer ?
#
loop_
_entity_poly.entity_id
_entity_poly.type
_entity_poly.pdbx_seq_one_letter_code
_entity_poly.pdbx_strand_id
1 'polypeptide(L)'
;MKKIIWLMVTLLFCVSCTQSQIDPRFEEYQQIKDHLITKKSFDQDFDFQIRVIFNQMDKGYRYDVLIDHAQVDMYDIQAMAYAGESDKKMCPVIGLFDDEPYHLKVGLVDKENHFYKGIQLSGECSSKKSIKVYISYYQDEQKSKKVIKYIEVKE
;
A
#
# COMPACT_ATOMS: atom_id res chain seq x y z
N MET A 1 32.25 31.50 43.02
CA MET A 1 31.16 31.61 42.03
C MET A 1 31.61 31.45 40.56
N LYS A 2 32.90 31.26 40.23
CA LYS A 2 33.37 31.03 38.84
C LYS A 2 33.34 29.56 38.36
N LYS A 3 33.19 28.58 39.27
CA LYS A 3 33.19 27.14 38.92
C LYS A 3 31.81 26.56 38.57
N ILE A 4 30.73 27.25 38.94
CA ILE A 4 29.34 26.83 38.66
C ILE A 4 28.93 27.20 37.22
N ILE A 5 29.48 28.30 36.68
CA ILE A 5 29.21 28.75 35.31
C ILE A 5 29.74 27.75 34.27
N TRP A 6 30.82 27.02 34.59
CA TRP A 6 31.41 26.04 33.67
C TRP A 6 30.61 24.72 33.57
N LEU A 7 29.77 24.43 34.57
CA LEU A 7 28.88 23.26 34.57
C LEU A 7 27.59 23.50 33.76
N MET A 8 27.21 24.76 33.55
CA MET A 8 25.98 25.12 32.86
C MET A 8 26.14 25.21 31.34
N VAL A 9 27.37 25.40 30.85
CA VAL A 9 27.69 25.47 29.41
C VAL A 9 27.85 24.07 28.79
N THR A 10 28.19 23.05 29.59
CA THR A 10 28.31 21.65 29.13
C THR A 10 26.96 20.94 29.02
N LEU A 11 25.92 21.42 29.69
CA LEU A 11 24.56 20.84 29.60
C LEU A 11 23.79 21.23 28.32
N LEU A 12 24.29 22.22 27.56
CA LEU A 12 23.63 22.77 26.37
C LEU A 12 23.97 22.04 25.06
N PHE A 13 24.87 21.06 25.08
CA PHE A 13 25.29 20.30 23.88
C PHE A 13 24.72 18.88 23.78
N CYS A 14 23.81 18.48 24.67
CA CYS A 14 23.21 17.14 24.66
C CYS A 14 21.80 17.10 24.05
N VAL A 15 21.45 18.02 23.15
CA VAL A 15 20.30 17.80 22.26
C VAL A 15 20.80 17.04 21.04
N SER A 16 21.18 15.77 21.26
CA SER A 16 21.21 14.83 20.14
C SER A 16 19.74 14.61 19.78
N CYS A 17 19.24 15.34 18.78
CA CYS A 17 18.06 14.90 18.07
C CYS A 17 18.43 13.54 17.49
N THR A 18 18.02 12.47 18.17
CA THR A 18 17.93 11.15 17.56
C THR A 18 16.97 11.32 16.40
N GLN A 19 17.51 11.56 15.21
CA GLN A 19 16.74 11.53 13.99
C GLN A 19 16.35 10.08 13.81
N SER A 20 15.20 9.70 14.37
CA SER A 20 14.59 8.40 14.14
C SER A 20 14.52 8.26 12.63
N GLN A 21 15.32 7.36 12.06
CA GLN A 21 15.30 7.10 10.63
C GLN A 21 13.91 6.54 10.32
N ILE A 22 13.03 7.40 9.83
CA ILE A 22 11.71 7.00 9.35
C ILE A 22 11.97 6.18 8.09
N ASP A 23 11.48 4.95 8.07
CA ASP A 23 11.61 4.07 6.92
C ASP A 23 10.94 4.74 5.70
N PRO A 24 11.67 4.94 4.57
CA PRO A 24 11.15 5.65 3.40
C PRO A 24 9.88 5.02 2.81
N ARG A 25 9.62 3.73 3.08
CA ARG A 25 8.38 3.05 2.68
C ARG A 25 7.14 3.67 3.34
N PHE A 26 7.28 4.28 4.52
CA PHE A 26 6.19 5.04 5.14
C PHE A 26 5.88 6.34 4.41
N GLU A 27 6.87 7.01 3.83
CA GLU A 27 6.62 8.21 3.03
C GLU A 27 5.86 7.85 1.76
N GLU A 28 6.26 6.77 1.08
CA GLU A 28 5.54 6.23 -0.09
C GLU A 28 4.10 5.82 0.28
N TYR A 29 3.90 5.16 1.42
CA TYR A 29 2.57 4.82 1.94
C TYR A 29 1.68 6.06 2.09
N GLN A 30 2.18 7.13 2.73
CA GLN A 30 1.40 8.35 2.94
C GLN A 30 1.06 9.03 1.62
N GLN A 31 2.02 9.11 0.68
CA GLN A 31 1.78 9.67 -0.65
C GLN A 31 0.68 8.92 -1.40
N ILE A 32 0.72 7.58 -1.40
CA ILE A 32 -0.31 6.74 -2.03
C ILE A 32 -1.67 6.98 -1.37
N LYS A 33 -1.72 6.97 -0.02
CA LYS A 33 -2.96 7.21 0.74
C LYS A 33 -3.55 8.59 0.41
N ASP A 34 -2.73 9.63 0.40
CA ASP A 34 -3.15 11.00 0.08
C ASP A 34 -3.68 11.12 -1.35
N HIS A 35 -3.05 10.44 -2.32
CA HIS A 35 -3.58 10.36 -3.68
C HIS A 35 -4.93 9.64 -3.73
N LEU A 36 -5.10 8.52 -3.02
CA LEU A 36 -6.40 7.83 -2.96
C LEU A 36 -7.48 8.72 -2.33
N ILE A 37 -7.15 9.53 -1.33
CA ILE A 37 -8.10 10.46 -0.71
C ILE A 37 -8.50 11.59 -1.67
N THR A 38 -7.51 12.25 -2.28
CA THR A 38 -7.69 13.52 -3.00
C THR A 38 -8.10 13.36 -4.46
N LYS A 39 -7.78 12.22 -5.09
CA LYS A 39 -8.08 11.98 -6.51
C LYS A 39 -9.60 11.92 -6.76
N LYS A 40 -10.02 12.59 -7.84
CA LYS A 40 -11.43 12.71 -8.25
C LYS A 40 -11.81 11.85 -9.47
N SER A 41 -10.83 11.45 -10.28
CA SER A 41 -11.00 10.58 -11.45
C SER A 41 -10.19 9.30 -11.28
N PHE A 42 -10.72 8.18 -11.73
CA PHE A 42 -10.10 6.86 -11.58
C PHE A 42 -9.97 6.18 -12.94
N ASP A 43 -8.90 5.41 -13.09
CA ASP A 43 -8.62 4.63 -14.28
C ASP A 43 -9.75 3.61 -14.52
N GLN A 44 -10.16 3.48 -15.78
CA GLN A 44 -11.20 2.55 -16.21
C GLN A 44 -10.63 1.41 -17.08
N ASP A 45 -9.41 1.58 -17.58
CA ASP A 45 -8.74 0.64 -18.46
C ASP A 45 -7.50 0.07 -17.76
N PHE A 46 -7.46 -1.25 -17.65
CA PHE A 46 -6.41 -2.00 -16.96
C PHE A 46 -6.40 -3.47 -17.39
N ASP A 47 -5.20 -4.05 -17.46
CA ASP A 47 -4.94 -5.38 -18.02
C ASP A 47 -5.14 -6.52 -16.99
N PHE A 48 -6.13 -6.43 -16.12
CA PHE A 48 -6.43 -7.43 -15.08
C PHE A 48 -7.88 -7.34 -14.62
N GLN A 49 -8.35 -8.32 -13.87
CA GLN A 49 -9.64 -8.23 -13.19
C GLN A 49 -9.47 -7.73 -11.77
N ILE A 50 -10.38 -6.87 -11.33
CA ILE A 50 -10.46 -6.39 -9.96
C ILE A 50 -11.91 -6.40 -9.49
N ARG A 51 -12.16 -6.93 -8.29
CA ARG A 51 -13.49 -6.98 -7.67
C ARG A 51 -13.39 -6.82 -6.16
N VAL A 52 -14.46 -6.34 -5.54
CA VAL A 52 -14.59 -6.26 -4.09
C VAL A 52 -15.69 -7.21 -3.62
N ILE A 53 -15.44 -7.93 -2.53
CA ILE A 53 -16.42 -8.78 -1.85
C ILE A 53 -16.60 -8.26 -0.43
N PHE A 54 -17.84 -7.99 -0.01
CA PHE A 54 -18.16 -7.61 1.36
C PHE A 54 -18.73 -8.78 2.14
N ASN A 55 -18.07 -9.11 3.24
CA ASN A 55 -18.51 -10.12 4.21
C ASN A 55 -19.02 -9.41 5.46
N GLN A 56 -20.28 -9.65 5.83
CA GLN A 56 -20.87 -9.06 7.03
C GLN A 56 -20.19 -9.62 8.29
N MET A 57 -19.93 -8.74 9.25
CA MET A 57 -19.41 -9.07 10.58
C MET A 57 -20.40 -8.57 11.65
N ASP A 58 -20.17 -8.90 12.92
CA ASP A 58 -21.00 -8.41 14.05
C ASP A 58 -21.13 -6.88 14.06
N LYS A 59 -20.06 -6.18 13.67
CA LYS A 59 -20.00 -4.72 13.57
C LYS A 59 -19.38 -4.29 12.24
N GLY A 60 -20.22 -4.09 11.23
CA GLY A 60 -19.81 -3.63 9.91
C GLY A 60 -19.48 -4.78 8.96
N TYR A 61 -18.47 -4.59 8.12
CA TYR A 61 -18.11 -5.51 7.05
C TYR A 61 -16.58 -5.68 6.96
N ARG A 62 -16.14 -6.89 6.66
CA ARG A 62 -14.82 -7.12 6.05
C ARG A 62 -14.96 -6.98 4.54
N TYR A 63 -14.12 -6.18 3.91
CA TYR A 63 -14.02 -6.13 2.46
C TYR A 63 -12.77 -6.87 2.00
N ASP A 64 -12.90 -7.63 0.93
CA ASP A 64 -11.80 -8.34 0.27
C ASP A 64 -11.70 -7.81 -1.16
N VAL A 65 -10.64 -7.04 -1.48
CA VAL A 65 -10.31 -6.64 -2.84
C VAL A 65 -9.48 -7.75 -3.48
N LEU A 66 -9.97 -8.31 -4.58
CA LEU A 66 -9.33 -9.39 -5.32
C LEU A 66 -8.84 -8.84 -6.65
N ILE A 67 -7.54 -9.01 -6.94
CA ILE A 67 -6.91 -8.67 -8.21
C ILE A 67 -6.36 -9.97 -8.81
N ASP A 68 -6.90 -10.39 -9.95
CA ASP A 68 -6.56 -11.65 -10.61
C ASP A 68 -6.74 -11.58 -12.13
N HIS A 69 -6.58 -12.71 -12.82
CA HIS A 69 -6.73 -12.82 -14.28
C HIS A 69 -5.98 -11.73 -15.06
N ALA A 70 -4.69 -11.56 -14.76
CA ALA A 70 -3.82 -10.65 -15.50
C ALA A 70 -3.80 -11.02 -17.00
N GLN A 71 -3.89 -10.02 -17.86
CA GLN A 71 -3.83 -10.11 -19.32
C GLN A 71 -2.42 -9.82 -19.86
N VAL A 72 -1.58 -9.19 -19.03
CA VAL A 72 -0.16 -8.97 -19.25
C VAL A 72 0.61 -9.46 -18.03
N ASP A 73 1.91 -9.74 -18.18
CA ASP A 73 2.74 -10.07 -17.03
C ASP A 73 2.91 -8.83 -16.14
N MET A 74 2.73 -9.03 -14.84
CA MET A 74 2.81 -7.99 -13.81
C MET A 74 3.85 -8.41 -12.77
N TYR A 75 5.00 -7.74 -12.78
CA TYR A 75 6.10 -8.03 -11.88
C TYR A 75 6.15 -7.03 -10.72
N ASP A 76 6.49 -7.51 -9.52
CA ASP A 76 6.75 -6.69 -8.34
C ASP A 76 5.58 -5.74 -8.02
N ILE A 77 4.42 -6.37 -7.81
CA ILE A 77 3.16 -5.70 -7.59
C ILE A 77 3.14 -5.09 -6.19
N GLN A 78 2.79 -3.81 -6.14
CA GLN A 78 2.40 -3.11 -4.93
C GLN A 78 0.96 -2.67 -5.06
N ALA A 79 0.16 -2.85 -4.02
CA ALA A 79 -1.21 -2.36 -4.01
C ALA A 79 -1.64 -1.85 -2.62
N MET A 80 -2.57 -0.90 -2.60
CA MET A 80 -3.19 -0.36 -1.40
C MET A 80 -4.70 -0.21 -1.63
N ALA A 81 -5.50 -0.64 -0.65
CA ALA A 81 -6.94 -0.42 -0.64
C ALA A 81 -7.32 0.64 0.41
N TYR A 82 -8.23 1.55 0.05
CA TYR A 82 -8.73 2.60 0.93
C TYR A 82 -10.27 2.62 0.91
N ALA A 83 -10.85 2.40 2.08
CA ALA A 83 -12.27 2.37 2.37
C ALA A 83 -12.71 3.48 3.35
N GLY A 84 -11.90 4.53 3.53
CA GLY A 84 -12.17 5.59 4.50
C GLY A 84 -11.54 5.36 5.87
N GLU A 85 -10.43 4.63 5.93
CA GLU A 85 -9.65 4.40 7.15
C GLU A 85 -9.18 5.72 7.76
N SER A 86 -9.43 5.91 9.06
CA SER A 86 -8.92 7.06 9.81
C SER A 86 -7.40 6.99 9.98
N ASP A 87 -6.78 8.07 10.46
CA ASP A 87 -5.33 8.10 10.68
C ASP A 87 -4.83 7.08 11.70
N LYS A 88 -5.74 6.51 12.51
CA LYS A 88 -5.42 5.46 13.49
C LYS A 88 -5.44 4.05 12.90
N LYS A 89 -5.98 3.87 11.69
CA LYS A 89 -6.09 2.56 11.03
C LYS A 89 -5.29 2.57 9.74
N MET A 90 -4.41 1.59 9.58
CA MET A 90 -3.67 1.43 8.33
C MET A 90 -4.58 0.89 7.23
N CYS A 91 -4.35 1.38 6.01
CA CYS A 91 -4.89 0.81 4.80
C CYS A 91 -4.30 -0.58 4.59
N PRO A 92 -5.09 -1.57 4.14
CA PRO A 92 -4.54 -2.83 3.65
C PRO A 92 -3.57 -2.58 2.49
N VAL A 93 -2.40 -3.20 2.55
CA VAL A 93 -1.35 -3.09 1.54
C VAL A 93 -0.73 -4.45 1.24
N ILE A 94 -0.12 -4.57 0.08
CA ILE A 94 0.72 -5.71 -0.33
C ILE A 94 1.92 -5.17 -1.11
N GLY A 95 3.10 -5.78 -0.94
CA GLY A 95 4.34 -5.43 -1.65
C GLY A 95 5.01 -4.12 -1.22
N LEU A 96 4.36 -3.26 -0.42
CA LEU A 96 4.95 -2.00 0.03
C LEU A 96 5.87 -2.17 1.23
N PHE A 97 5.51 -3.04 2.18
CA PHE A 97 6.30 -3.33 3.38
C PHE A 97 6.80 -4.78 3.42
N ASP A 98 6.51 -5.54 2.37
CA ASP A 98 6.89 -6.95 2.28
C ASP A 98 8.31 -7.06 1.73
N ASP A 99 9.07 -8.03 2.24
CA ASP A 99 10.45 -8.27 1.78
C ASP A 99 10.49 -9.04 0.45
N GLU A 100 9.47 -9.87 0.21
CA GLU A 100 9.31 -10.69 -0.99
C GLU A 100 8.35 -10.06 -2.00
N PRO A 101 8.62 -10.17 -3.31
CA PRO A 101 7.78 -9.58 -4.33
C PRO A 101 6.51 -10.41 -4.58
N TYR A 102 5.55 -9.78 -5.26
CA TYR A 102 4.36 -10.45 -5.77
C TYR A 102 4.31 -10.29 -7.28
N HIS A 103 4.19 -11.41 -8.00
CA HIS A 103 4.05 -11.42 -9.44
C HIS A 103 2.73 -12.06 -9.85
N LEU A 104 2.15 -11.58 -10.95
CA LEU A 104 1.08 -12.26 -11.68
C LEU A 104 1.58 -12.48 -13.12
N LYS A 105 1.66 -13.74 -13.55
CA LYS A 105 2.13 -14.11 -14.89
C LYS A 105 1.02 -14.81 -15.65
N VAL A 106 0.82 -14.43 -16.91
CA VAL A 106 -0.32 -14.90 -17.68
C VAL A 106 -0.25 -16.43 -17.83
N GLY A 107 -1.25 -17.12 -17.29
CA GLY A 107 -1.36 -18.58 -17.38
C GLY A 107 -0.36 -19.37 -16.53
N LEU A 108 0.43 -18.73 -15.65
CA LEU A 108 1.41 -19.40 -14.80
C LEU A 108 1.12 -19.16 -13.31
N VAL A 109 1.19 -20.24 -12.53
CA VAL A 109 1.26 -20.18 -11.07
C VAL A 109 2.50 -20.95 -10.64
N ASP A 110 3.43 -20.25 -10.01
CA ASP A 110 4.67 -20.79 -9.49
C ASP A 110 5.02 -20.04 -8.20
N LYS A 111 4.60 -20.62 -7.07
CA LYS A 111 4.76 -20.00 -5.75
C LYS A 111 6.22 -19.97 -5.29
N GLU A 112 7.06 -20.88 -5.79
CA GLU A 112 8.49 -20.91 -5.43
C GLU A 112 9.20 -19.67 -5.98
N ASN A 113 8.73 -19.16 -7.11
CA ASN A 113 9.22 -17.93 -7.74
C ASN A 113 8.24 -16.75 -7.59
N HIS A 114 7.36 -16.78 -6.58
CA HIS A 114 6.42 -15.69 -6.26
C HIS A 114 5.42 -15.30 -7.36
N PHE A 115 5.14 -16.19 -8.31
CA PHE A 115 4.07 -16.05 -9.30
C PHE A 115 2.76 -16.63 -8.77
N TYR A 116 1.85 -15.74 -8.39
CA TYR A 116 0.56 -16.09 -7.82
C TYR A 116 -0.55 -16.09 -8.88
N LYS A 117 -1.69 -16.72 -8.55
CA LYS A 117 -2.91 -16.68 -9.38
C LYS A 117 -3.64 -15.33 -9.28
N GLY A 118 -3.47 -14.65 -8.16
CA GLY A 118 -4.13 -13.40 -7.80
C GLY A 118 -3.63 -12.93 -6.44
N ILE A 119 -3.94 -11.68 -6.11
CA ILE A 119 -3.63 -11.06 -4.82
C ILE A 119 -4.92 -10.59 -4.14
N GLN A 120 -4.91 -10.56 -2.81
CA GLN A 120 -6.04 -10.14 -2.01
C GLN A 120 -5.61 -9.09 -0.99
N LEU A 121 -6.34 -7.98 -0.92
CA LEU A 121 -6.23 -6.99 0.15
C LEU A 121 -7.50 -7.05 1.00
N SER A 122 -7.34 -7.22 2.30
CA SER A 122 -8.48 -7.39 3.22
C SER A 122 -8.49 -6.26 4.25
N GLY A 123 -9.62 -5.57 4.39
CA GLY A 123 -9.81 -4.53 5.38
C GLY A 123 -11.21 -4.57 5.97
N GLU A 124 -11.54 -3.60 6.83
CA GLU A 124 -12.88 -3.53 7.42
C GLU A 124 -13.44 -2.12 7.31
N CYS A 125 -14.76 -2.03 7.10
CA CYS A 125 -15.50 -0.79 7.00
C CYS A 125 -16.85 -0.88 7.71
N SER A 126 -17.39 0.27 8.13
CA SER A 126 -18.68 0.35 8.82
C SER A 126 -19.89 0.07 7.91
N SER A 127 -19.76 0.35 6.61
CA SER A 127 -20.79 0.16 5.60
C SER A 127 -20.17 -0.23 4.27
N LYS A 128 -20.93 -0.96 3.44
CA LYS A 128 -20.57 -1.18 2.04
C LYS A 128 -20.45 0.16 1.31
N LYS A 129 -19.43 0.29 0.47
CA LYS A 129 -19.09 1.51 -0.29
C LYS A 129 -18.11 1.16 -1.41
N SER A 130 -17.84 2.10 -2.31
CA SER A 130 -16.71 1.93 -3.24
C SER A 130 -15.38 1.90 -2.49
N ILE A 131 -14.48 1.02 -2.94
CA ILE A 131 -13.12 0.92 -2.41
C ILE A 131 -12.17 1.53 -3.43
N LYS A 132 -11.36 2.49 -2.99
CA LYS A 132 -10.33 3.10 -3.84
C LYS A 132 -9.07 2.25 -3.76
N VAL A 133 -8.48 1.93 -4.89
CA VAL A 133 -7.34 1.02 -4.97
C VAL A 133 -6.21 1.68 -5.76
N TYR A 134 -5.03 1.68 -5.17
CA TYR A 134 -3.77 1.91 -5.88
C TYR A 134 -3.18 0.56 -6.25
N ILE A 135 -2.64 0.46 -7.47
CA ILE A 135 -1.81 -0.66 -7.87
C ILE A 135 -0.68 -0.16 -8.77
N SER A 136 0.54 -0.66 -8.52
CA SER A 136 1.67 -0.51 -9.42
C SER A 136 2.36 -1.83 -9.67
N TYR A 137 2.89 -1.99 -10.88
CA TYR A 137 3.63 -3.18 -11.30
C TYR A 137 4.58 -2.82 -12.43
N TYR A 138 5.58 -3.67 -12.67
CA TYR A 138 6.45 -3.60 -13.83
C TYR A 138 5.97 -4.57 -14.91
N GLN A 139 6.11 -4.18 -16.18
CA GLN A 139 5.76 -5.02 -17.33
C GLN A 139 6.89 -5.97 -17.76
N ASP A 140 8.04 -5.87 -17.09
CA ASP A 140 9.23 -6.66 -17.38
C ASP A 140 10.02 -6.96 -16.09
N GLU A 141 10.77 -8.06 -16.09
CA GLU A 141 11.59 -8.50 -14.94
C GLU A 141 12.74 -7.53 -14.64
N GLN A 142 13.22 -6.79 -15.65
CA GLN A 142 14.29 -5.80 -15.50
C GLN A 142 13.78 -4.49 -14.86
N LYS A 143 12.49 -4.42 -14.51
CA LYS A 143 11.83 -3.27 -13.89
C LYS A 143 11.98 -1.97 -14.71
N SER A 144 11.98 -2.09 -16.03
CA SER A 144 12.18 -0.96 -16.95
C SER A 144 10.93 -0.11 -17.17
N LYS A 145 9.74 -0.73 -17.12
CA LYS A 145 8.46 -0.06 -17.38
C LYS A 145 7.46 -0.24 -16.23
N LYS A 146 7.38 0.77 -15.35
CA LYS A 146 6.39 0.83 -14.25
C LYS A 146 5.04 1.33 -14.76
N VAL A 147 3.98 0.60 -14.47
CA VAL A 147 2.58 1.00 -14.66
C VAL A 147 1.99 1.31 -13.30
N ILE A 148 1.20 2.39 -13.21
CA ILE A 148 0.50 2.81 -12.00
C ILE A 148 -0.95 3.06 -12.37
N LYS A 149 -1.88 2.53 -11.57
CA LYS A 149 -3.32 2.72 -11.73
C LYS A 149 -3.96 3.07 -10.39
N TYR A 150 -4.94 3.96 -10.44
CA TYR A 150 -5.84 4.29 -9.34
C TYR A 150 -7.26 3.94 -9.77
N ILE A 151 -7.86 2.97 -9.11
CA ILE A 151 -9.15 2.37 -9.51
C ILE A 151 -10.17 2.61 -8.40
N GLU A 152 -11.42 2.89 -8.77
CA GLU A 152 -12.54 2.86 -7.83
C GLU A 152 -13.35 1.59 -8.08
N VAL A 153 -13.29 0.64 -7.15
CA VAL A 153 -13.97 -0.65 -7.25
C VAL A 153 -15.32 -0.55 -6.56
N LYS A 154 -16.38 -0.91 -7.28
CA LYS A 154 -17.76 -0.96 -6.78
C LYS A 154 -18.18 -2.43 -6.64
N GLU A 155 -19.11 -2.70 -5.73
CA GLU A 155 -19.73 -4.03 -5.57
C GLU A 155 -20.52 -4.42 -6.83
#